data_AF-A0A9E3FGA1-F1
#
_entry.id   AF-A0A9E3FGA1-F1
#
_cell.length_a   1.000
_cell.length_b   1.000
_cell.length_c   1.000
_cell.angle_alpha   90.00
_cell.angle_beta   90.00
_cell.angle_gamma   90.00
#
_symmetry.space_group_name_H-M   'P 1'
#
loop_
_entity.id
_entity.type
_entity.pdbx_description
1 polymer ?
#
loop_
_entity_poly.entity_id
_entity_poly.type
_entity_poly.pdbx_seq_one_letter_code
_entity_poly.pdbx_strand_id
1 'polypeptide(L)'
;MRKQNAEQQQAAREKDDEKDDDEDEPVAPPTADPATVLRKARFVLVRSESIFVSGKEVEASLLKRKEFKAWGMVVTRSEVQADLIIEVTRKPFTRRFTFSVIDPRTAEVVASGKTRSVILGKKVSNKIAEKFANRVKVYRPYPPNS
;
A
#
# COMPACT_ATOMS: atom_id res chain seq x y z
N MET A 1 -10.37 9.67 -57.12
CA MET A 1 -8.97 10.00 -56.75
C MET A 1 -8.95 10.66 -55.38
N ARG A 2 -8.09 10.17 -54.46
CA ARG A 2 -7.41 10.87 -53.34
C ARG A 2 -8.31 11.50 -52.25
N LYS A 3 -8.60 10.82 -51.13
CA LYS A 3 -7.80 10.60 -49.89
C LYS A 3 -7.42 11.88 -49.13
N GLN A 4 -7.62 11.81 -47.81
CA GLN A 4 -7.11 12.66 -46.70
C GLN A 4 -8.00 13.82 -46.23
N ASN A 5 -8.84 13.53 -45.24
CA ASN A 5 -9.10 14.40 -44.08
C ASN A 5 -9.73 13.59 -42.92
N ALA A 6 -9.19 12.38 -42.72
CA ALA A 6 -9.64 11.41 -41.73
C ALA A 6 -8.75 11.38 -40.46
N GLU A 7 -7.91 12.39 -40.21
CA GLU A 7 -6.74 12.23 -39.32
C GLU A 7 -6.57 13.25 -38.19
N GLN A 8 -7.53 14.15 -37.89
CA GLN A 8 -7.28 15.18 -36.85
C GLN A 8 -8.33 15.39 -35.76
N GLN A 9 -9.33 14.51 -35.61
CA GLN A 9 -10.17 14.50 -34.41
C GLN A 9 -10.26 13.10 -33.79
N GLN A 10 -9.10 12.49 -33.61
CA GLN A 10 -8.86 11.40 -32.66
C GLN A 10 -7.75 11.86 -31.71
N ALA A 11 -8.08 12.73 -30.75
CA ALA A 11 -7.21 13.04 -29.63
C ALA A 11 -8.07 13.56 -28.48
N ALA A 12 -7.86 13.04 -27.27
CA ALA A 12 -8.44 13.49 -25.99
C ALA A 12 -9.78 12.89 -25.51
N ARG A 13 -10.16 11.70 -25.97
CA ARG A 13 -10.91 10.74 -25.12
C ARG A 13 -10.17 9.41 -25.06
N GLU A 14 -8.89 9.52 -24.71
CA GLU A 14 -8.12 8.38 -24.22
C GLU A 14 -8.73 7.96 -22.89
N LYS A 15 -9.52 6.89 -23.00
CA LYS A 15 -9.90 6.04 -21.89
C LYS A 15 -8.61 5.46 -21.33
N ASP A 16 -8.02 6.12 -20.34
CA ASP A 16 -7.08 5.49 -19.41
C ASP A 16 -7.84 4.58 -18.42
N ASP A 17 -8.69 3.70 -18.97
CA ASP A 17 -9.02 2.41 -18.39
C ASP A 17 -7.92 1.43 -18.86
N GLU A 18 -6.68 1.78 -18.53
CA GLU A 18 -5.57 0.84 -18.58
C GLU A 18 -5.79 -0.13 -17.42
N LYS A 19 -6.58 -1.16 -17.73
CA LYS A 19 -6.67 -2.39 -16.96
C LYS A 19 -5.31 -3.07 -17.11
N ASP A 20 -4.34 -2.60 -16.33
CA ASP A 20 -3.09 -3.30 -16.05
C ASP A 20 -3.44 -4.53 -15.20
N ASP A 21 -3.97 -5.55 -15.88
CA ASP A 21 -3.71 -6.94 -15.50
C ASP A 21 -2.21 -7.12 -15.69
N ASP A 22 -1.41 -7.01 -14.63
CA ASP A 22 -0.04 -7.56 -14.60
C ASP A 22 0.45 -7.69 -13.15
N GLU A 23 0.35 -8.94 -12.68
CA GLU A 23 1.38 -9.68 -11.94
C GLU A 23 1.99 -8.99 -10.70
N ASP A 24 1.74 -9.59 -9.53
CA ASP A 24 2.65 -9.49 -8.39
C ASP A 24 4.08 -9.71 -8.95
N GLU A 25 4.90 -8.65 -9.03
CA GLU A 25 6.32 -8.82 -9.40
C GLU A 25 6.88 -9.96 -8.54
N PRO A 26 7.65 -10.90 -9.12
CA PRO A 26 8.24 -11.99 -8.36
C PRO A 26 9.32 -11.38 -7.46
N VAL A 27 8.90 -10.93 -6.28
CA VAL A 27 9.79 -10.61 -5.17
C VAL A 27 10.57 -11.90 -4.93
N ALA A 28 11.91 -11.81 -5.00
CA ALA A 28 12.81 -12.92 -4.73
C ALA A 28 12.31 -13.75 -3.54
N PRO A 29 12.41 -15.10 -3.56
CA PRO A 29 11.85 -15.94 -2.52
C PRO A 29 12.35 -15.44 -1.17
N PRO A 30 11.45 -14.94 -0.32
CA PRO A 30 11.85 -14.30 0.92
C PRO A 30 12.44 -15.38 1.83
N THR A 31 13.57 -15.06 2.46
CA THR A 31 14.24 -15.93 3.43
C THR A 31 13.33 -16.19 4.64
N ALA A 32 12.45 -15.23 4.93
CA ALA A 32 11.34 -15.38 5.88
C ALA A 32 10.00 -15.59 5.15
N ASP A 33 9.22 -16.61 5.55
CA ASP A 33 7.84 -16.77 5.08
C ASP A 33 7.01 -15.50 5.42
N PRO A 34 6.57 -14.70 4.42
CA PRO A 34 5.86 -13.45 4.65
C PRO A 34 4.57 -13.67 5.43
N ALA A 35 3.94 -14.83 5.24
CA ALA A 35 2.74 -15.20 5.97
C ALA A 35 3.01 -15.35 7.47
N THR A 36 4.20 -15.82 7.85
CA THR A 36 4.61 -15.97 9.25
C THR A 36 4.94 -14.61 9.87
N VAL A 37 5.63 -13.72 9.15
CA VAL A 37 5.93 -12.36 9.62
C VAL A 37 4.64 -11.58 9.86
N LEU A 38 3.74 -11.54 8.87
CA LEU A 38 2.47 -10.82 8.96
C LEU A 38 1.54 -11.38 10.05
N ARG A 39 1.61 -12.69 10.34
CA ARG A 39 0.86 -13.31 11.45
C ARG A 39 1.36 -12.89 12.83
N LYS A 40 2.68 -12.80 13.01
CA LYS A 40 3.31 -12.52 14.31
C LYS A 40 3.44 -11.03 14.63
N ALA A 41 3.46 -10.18 13.60
CA ALA A 41 3.64 -8.75 13.77
C ALA A 41 2.57 -8.11 14.68
N ARG A 42 3.04 -7.27 15.61
CA ARG A 42 2.19 -6.46 16.50
C ARG A 42 2.50 -4.99 16.38
N PHE A 43 3.78 -4.63 16.33
CA PHE A 43 4.21 -3.23 16.26
C PHE A 43 4.48 -2.82 14.82
N VAL A 44 3.80 -1.77 14.37
CA VAL A 44 3.92 -1.24 13.00
C VAL A 44 4.46 0.18 13.07
N LEU A 45 5.57 0.43 12.40
CA LEU A 45 6.06 1.77 12.12
C LEU A 45 5.55 2.23 10.77
N VAL A 46 5.20 3.51 10.67
CA VAL A 46 4.83 4.13 9.40
C VAL A 46 5.87 5.17 9.02
N ARG A 47 6.49 4.99 7.86
CA ARG A 47 7.41 5.96 7.25
C ARG A 47 6.82 6.44 5.93
N SER A 48 6.81 7.75 5.72
CA SER A 48 6.38 8.33 4.46
C SER A 48 7.45 9.24 3.91
N GLU A 49 7.87 8.97 2.68
CA GLU A 49 8.79 9.80 1.91
C GLU A 49 8.05 10.77 0.98
N SER A 50 6.73 10.63 0.89
CA SER A 50 5.90 11.46 0.03
C SER A 50 5.48 12.76 0.73
N ILE A 51 5.76 13.90 0.10
CA ILE A 51 5.30 15.23 0.57
C ILE A 51 3.76 15.38 0.58
N PHE A 52 3.03 14.51 -0.12
CA PHE A 52 1.56 14.59 -0.26
C PHE A 52 0.79 13.72 0.73
N VAL A 53 1.48 12.81 1.43
CA VAL A 53 0.84 11.85 2.35
C VAL A 53 1.70 11.83 3.59
N SER A 54 1.20 12.36 4.70
CA SER A 54 1.98 12.32 5.93
C SER A 54 1.93 10.93 6.55
N GLY A 55 3.04 10.47 7.12
CA GLY A 55 3.05 9.25 7.94
C GLY A 55 1.97 9.29 9.03
N LYS A 56 1.80 10.44 9.70
CA LYS A 56 0.76 10.64 10.73
C LYS A 56 -0.66 10.44 10.22
N GLU A 57 -0.94 10.78 8.96
CA GLU A 57 -2.27 10.54 8.36
C GLU A 57 -2.51 9.05 8.14
N VAL A 58 -1.48 8.32 7.72
CA VAL A 58 -1.51 6.87 7.54
C VAL A 58 -1.63 6.17 8.90
N GLU A 59 -0.88 6.60 9.93
CA GLU A 59 -1.03 6.14 11.31
C GLU A 59 -2.47 6.31 11.80
N ALA A 60 -3.04 7.51 11.65
CA ALA A 60 -4.42 7.79 12.05
C ALA A 60 -5.44 6.96 11.27
N SER A 61 -5.21 6.72 9.97
CA SER A 61 -6.05 5.84 9.15
C SER A 61 -5.99 4.39 9.59
N LEU A 62 -4.81 3.87 9.98
CA LEU A 62 -4.64 2.52 10.52
C LEU A 62 -5.36 2.37 11.86
N LEU A 63 -5.14 3.30 12.79
CA LEU A 63 -5.74 3.28 14.12
C LEU A 63 -7.28 3.39 14.11
N LYS A 64 -7.87 3.93 13.05
CA LYS A 64 -9.33 3.99 12.88
C LYS A 64 -9.93 2.64 12.46
N ARG A 65 -9.14 1.71 11.93
CA ARG A 65 -9.64 0.43 11.44
C ARG A 65 -9.93 -0.54 12.58
N LYS A 66 -11.08 -1.19 12.51
CA LYS A 66 -11.51 -2.16 13.54
C LYS A 66 -10.65 -3.42 13.48
N GLU A 67 -10.24 -3.82 12.27
CA GLU A 67 -9.38 -4.97 12.01
C GLU A 67 -8.01 -4.79 12.67
N PHE A 68 -7.41 -3.60 12.52
CA PHE A 68 -6.12 -3.28 13.12
C PHE A 68 -6.18 -3.39 14.65
N LYS A 69 -7.28 -2.91 15.26
CA LYS A 69 -7.53 -3.05 16.70
C LYS A 69 -7.79 -4.50 17.10
N ALA A 70 -8.58 -5.24 16.32
CA ALA A 70 -8.94 -6.62 16.61
C ALA A 70 -7.73 -7.57 16.59
N TRP A 71 -6.75 -7.28 15.74
CA TRP A 71 -5.48 -8.01 15.71
C TRP A 71 -4.52 -7.61 16.84
N GLY A 72 -4.87 -6.63 17.67
CA GLY A 72 -4.00 -6.13 18.74
C GLY A 72 -2.72 -5.49 18.21
N MET A 73 -2.78 -4.92 17.00
CA MET A 73 -1.66 -4.20 16.41
C MET A 73 -1.58 -2.78 16.96
N VAL A 74 -0.35 -2.29 17.11
CA VAL A 74 -0.04 -0.99 17.69
C VAL A 74 0.89 -0.25 16.75
N VAL A 75 0.63 1.04 16.55
CA VAL A 75 1.55 1.91 15.81
C VAL A 75 2.67 2.33 16.76
N THR A 76 3.92 2.07 16.37
CA THR A 76 5.12 2.53 17.10
C THR A 76 5.84 3.61 16.30
N ARG A 77 6.58 4.48 17.00
CA ARG A 77 7.53 5.43 16.40
C ARG A 77 8.99 5.02 16.59
N SER A 78 9.22 3.90 17.28
CA SER A 78 10.56 3.35 17.48
C SER A 78 10.82 2.30 16.40
N GLU A 79 11.82 2.54 15.56
CA GLU A 79 12.22 1.58 14.52
C GLU A 79 12.74 0.27 15.13
N VAL A 80 13.41 0.37 16.29
CA VAL A 80 13.97 -0.79 17.01
C VAL A 80 12.88 -1.71 17.55
N GLN A 81 11.71 -1.15 17.90
CA GLN A 81 10.58 -1.93 18.41
C GLN A 81 9.57 -2.32 17.32
N ALA A 82 9.79 -1.89 16.07
CA ALA A 82 8.89 -2.19 14.97
C ALA A 82 9.07 -3.65 14.53
N ASP A 83 7.96 -4.39 14.42
CA ASP A 83 7.95 -5.69 13.75
C ASP A 83 7.77 -5.52 12.24
N LEU A 84 7.12 -4.43 11.82
CA LEU A 84 6.89 -4.08 10.41
C LEU A 84 7.10 -2.59 10.20
N ILE A 85 7.69 -2.23 9.07
CA ILE A 85 7.78 -0.85 8.59
C ILE A 85 6.93 -0.71 7.34
N ILE A 86 5.95 0.18 7.37
CA ILE A 86 5.18 0.59 6.18
C ILE A 86 5.86 1.82 5.60
N GLU A 87 6.50 1.66 4.45
CA GLU A 87 7.08 2.76 3.69
C GLU A 87 6.11 3.22 2.61
N VAL A 88 5.85 4.52 2.55
CA VAL A 88 4.99 5.13 1.54
C VAL A 88 5.82 6.04 0.64
N THR A 89 5.88 5.68 -0.63
CA THR A 89 6.59 6.42 -1.67
C THR A 89 5.65 6.88 -2.77
N ARG A 90 6.07 7.87 -3.55
CA ARG A 90 5.32 8.38 -4.69
C ARG A 90 6.25 8.48 -5.89
N LYS A 91 5.79 7.99 -7.04
CA LYS A 91 6.55 8.19 -8.29
C LYS A 91 6.52 9.69 -8.67
N PRO A 92 7.68 10.33 -8.91
CA PRO A 92 7.77 11.74 -9.30
C PRO A 92 6.84 12.06 -10.47
N PHE A 93 6.26 13.27 -10.49
CA PHE A 93 5.34 13.74 -11.54
C PHE A 93 4.04 12.94 -11.75
N THR A 94 3.79 11.88 -10.99
CA THR A 94 2.55 11.08 -11.09
C THR A 94 1.67 11.21 -9.84
N ARG A 95 0.39 10.81 -9.94
CA ARG A 95 -0.51 10.64 -8.79
C ARG A 95 -0.54 9.19 -8.27
N ARG A 96 0.50 8.41 -8.58
CA ARG A 96 0.64 7.00 -8.19
C ARG A 96 1.50 6.92 -6.92
N PHE A 97 0.95 6.30 -5.89
CA PHE A 97 1.61 6.03 -4.61
C PHE A 97 1.86 4.53 -4.50
N THR A 98 3.04 4.18 -4.00
CA THR A 98 3.39 2.80 -3.69
C THR A 98 3.57 2.72 -2.19
N PHE A 99 3.09 1.65 -1.58
CA PHE A 99 3.45 1.30 -0.22
C PHE A 99 4.15 -0.05 -0.21
N SER A 100 5.16 -0.16 0.63
CA SER A 100 5.92 -1.38 0.89
C SER A 100 5.86 -1.68 2.37
N VAL A 101 5.69 -2.94 2.72
CA VAL A 101 5.72 -3.45 4.09
C VAL A 101 7.00 -4.25 4.21
N ILE A 102 7.88 -3.81 5.10
CA ILE A 102 9.24 -4.33 5.25
C ILE A 102 9.37 -4.95 6.63
N ASP A 103 9.97 -6.13 6.71
CA ASP A 103 10.46 -6.67 7.99
C ASP A 103 11.83 -6.02 8.30
N PRO A 104 11.95 -5.19 9.35
CA PRO A 104 13.21 -4.54 9.67
C PRO A 104 14.31 -5.51 10.12
N ARG A 105 13.98 -6.76 10.48
CA ARG A 105 14.96 -7.75 10.93
C ARG A 105 15.71 -8.39 9.77
N THR A 106 15.01 -8.66 8.67
CA THR A 106 15.58 -9.29 7.47
C THR A 106 15.77 -8.30 6.32
N ALA A 107 15.24 -7.08 6.44
CA ALA A 107 15.16 -6.08 5.39
C ALA A 107 14.37 -6.56 4.15
N GLU A 108 13.46 -7.53 4.32
CA GLU A 108 12.67 -8.11 3.23
C GLU A 108 11.31 -7.42 3.09
N VAL A 109 10.87 -7.25 1.84
CA VAL A 109 9.53 -6.73 1.53
C VAL A 109 8.54 -7.88 1.63
N VAL A 110 7.76 -7.90 2.72
CA VAL A 110 6.77 -8.96 3.00
C VAL A 110 5.42 -8.70 2.32
N ALA A 111 5.13 -7.44 1.96
CA ALA A 111 3.97 -7.09 1.17
C ALA A 111 4.19 -5.75 0.47
N SER A 112 3.56 -5.54 -0.68
CA SER A 112 3.54 -4.25 -1.34
C SER A 112 2.19 -3.99 -1.98
N GLY A 113 1.96 -2.73 -2.35
CA GLY A 113 0.80 -2.38 -3.15
C GLY A 113 0.86 -0.97 -3.69
N LYS A 114 0.15 -0.78 -4.80
CA LYS A 114 0.04 0.51 -5.48
C LYS A 114 -1.35 1.10 -5.22
N THR A 115 -1.44 2.41 -5.07
CA THR A 115 -2.71 3.13 -4.96
C THR A 115 -2.64 4.43 -5.76
N ARG A 116 -3.74 4.78 -6.42
CA ARG A 116 -3.88 6.01 -7.20
C ARG A 116 -4.81 6.96 -6.44
N SER A 117 -4.38 8.22 -6.34
CA SER A 117 -5.25 9.28 -5.83
C SER A 117 -5.72 10.21 -6.92
N VAL A 118 -7.01 10.51 -6.90
CA VAL A 118 -7.63 11.55 -7.73
C VAL A 118 -7.78 12.87 -6.95
N ILE A 119 -7.82 12.80 -5.61
CA ILE A 119 -8.01 13.96 -4.70
C ILE A 119 -6.92 13.90 -3.61
N LEU A 120 -6.35 15.05 -3.25
CA LEU A 120 -5.23 15.25 -2.31
C LEU A 120 -5.21 14.27 -1.11
N GLY A 121 -4.04 13.66 -0.86
CA GLY A 121 -3.53 13.08 0.41
C GLY A 121 -4.45 12.19 1.25
N LYS A 122 -5.52 12.75 1.82
CA LYS A 122 -6.41 12.12 2.82
C LYS A 122 -7.11 10.85 2.33
N LYS A 123 -7.42 10.72 1.04
CA LYS A 123 -8.00 9.47 0.50
C LYS A 123 -6.93 8.39 0.33
N VAL A 124 -5.66 8.75 0.16
CA VAL A 124 -4.57 7.81 -0.04
C VAL A 124 -4.26 7.06 1.23
N SER A 125 -4.14 7.76 2.35
CA SER A 125 -3.84 7.15 3.64
C SER A 125 -4.86 6.08 4.03
N ASN A 126 -6.15 6.37 3.82
CA ASN A 126 -7.23 5.40 4.03
C ASN A 126 -7.13 4.17 3.12
N LYS A 127 -6.80 4.38 1.84
CA LYS A 127 -6.62 3.27 0.87
C LYS A 127 -5.39 2.43 1.19
N ILE A 128 -4.28 3.03 1.63
CA ILE A 128 -3.09 2.30 2.07
C ILE A 128 -3.43 1.43 3.27
N ALA A 129 -4.07 2.01 4.29
CA ALA A 129 -4.53 1.27 5.46
C ALA A 129 -5.49 0.13 5.08
N GLU A 130 -6.34 0.32 4.07
CA GLU A 130 -7.23 -0.73 3.54
C GLU A 130 -6.46 -1.88 2.92
N LYS A 131 -5.57 -1.56 1.98
CA LYS A 131 -4.81 -2.57 1.24
C LYS A 131 -3.91 -3.34 2.20
N PHE A 132 -3.30 -2.65 3.16
CA PHE A 132 -2.54 -3.27 4.23
C PHE A 132 -3.42 -4.25 5.03
N ALA A 133 -4.57 -3.79 5.55
CA ALA A 133 -5.47 -4.64 6.31
C ALA A 133 -5.94 -5.85 5.49
N ASN A 134 -6.29 -5.67 4.21
CA ASN A 134 -6.71 -6.77 3.35
C ASN A 134 -5.59 -7.81 3.17
N ARG A 135 -4.33 -7.39 3.00
CA ARG A 135 -3.19 -8.31 2.91
C ARG A 135 -2.95 -9.04 4.24
N VAL A 136 -3.05 -8.35 5.38
CA VAL A 136 -2.91 -8.98 6.71
C VAL A 136 -4.06 -9.96 6.98
N LYS A 137 -5.29 -9.62 6.57
CA LYS A 137 -6.50 -10.44 6.78
C LYS A 137 -6.39 -11.83 6.13
N VAL A 138 -5.66 -11.95 5.01
CA VAL A 138 -5.38 -13.24 4.35
C VAL A 138 -4.69 -14.21 5.32
N TYR A 139 -3.79 -13.69 6.16
CA TYR A 139 -2.99 -14.50 7.08
C TYR A 139 -3.51 -14.48 8.52
N ARG A 140 -4.30 -13.47 8.88
CA ARG A 140 -4.87 -13.25 10.21
C ARG A 140 -6.38 -13.02 10.08
N PRO A 141 -7.20 -14.08 9.95
CA PRO A 141 -8.64 -13.92 9.97
C PRO A 141 -9.06 -13.23 11.27
N TYR A 142 -10.18 -12.51 11.23
CA TYR A 142 -10.69 -11.79 12.40
C TYR A 142 -10.87 -12.78 13.56
N PRO A 143 -10.40 -12.46 14.78
CA PRO A 143 -10.65 -13.35 15.91
C PRO A 143 -12.18 -13.54 16.04
N PRO A 144 -12.69 -14.78 16.11
CA PRO A 144 -14.12 -15.00 16.28
C PRO A 144 -14.56 -14.26 17.53
N ASN A 145 -15.56 -13.38 17.38
CA ASN A 145 -16.10 -12.57 18.46
C ASN A 145 -16.44 -13.49 19.65
N SER A 146 -15.70 -13.38 20.75
CA SER A 146 -16.06 -13.98 22.04
C SER A 146 -16.82 -12.96 22.87
#